data_AF-A0A2E6KZ72-F1
#
_entry.id   AF-A0A2E6KZ72-F1
#
_cell.length_a   1.000
_cell.length_b   1.000
_cell.length_c   1.000
_cell.angle_alpha   90.00
_cell.angle_beta   90.00
_cell.angle_gamma   90.00
#
_symmetry.space_group_name_H-M   'P 1'
#
loop_
_entity.id
_entity.type
_entity.pdbx_description
1 polymer ?
#
loop_
_entity_poly.entity_id
_entity_poly.type
_entity_poly.pdbx_seq_one_letter_code
_entity_poly.pdbx_strand_id
1 'polypeptide(L)'
;MTEYYRPLLCRSYPRPAAALICAGGNAWFQFVEKITREGGSEVVGANSLPSEWKNKLTRPRPNFCGMDFFHANIMGILNVTPDSFSDGGAFL
;
A
#
# COMPACT_ATOMS: atom_id res chain seq x y z
N MET A 1 8.71 -13.85 -18.27
CA MET A 1 8.61 -12.40 -17.97
C MET A 1 7.78 -12.27 -16.70
N THR A 2 8.30 -11.66 -15.63
CA THR A 2 7.54 -11.56 -14.37
C THR A 2 6.77 -10.25 -14.35
N GLU A 3 5.44 -10.35 -14.24
CA GLU A 3 4.53 -9.21 -14.20
C GLU A 3 4.19 -8.84 -12.75
N TYR A 4 4.16 -7.55 -12.45
CA TYR A 4 3.78 -6.96 -11.17
C TYR A 4 2.60 -6.03 -11.36
N TYR A 5 1.77 -5.88 -10.34
CA TYR A 5 0.59 -5.01 -10.42
C TYR A 5 0.56 -4.03 -9.26
N ARG A 6 0.60 -2.73 -9.58
CA ARG A 6 0.48 -1.63 -8.62
C ARG A 6 -0.94 -1.06 -8.67
N PRO A 7 -1.75 -1.19 -7.61
CA PRO A 7 -3.10 -0.61 -7.62
C PRO A 7 -3.05 0.91 -7.62
N LEU A 8 -3.88 1.53 -8.47
CA LEU A 8 -4.10 2.98 -8.45
C LEU A 8 -5.18 3.30 -7.42
N LEU A 9 -4.72 3.60 -6.20
CA LEU A 9 -5.60 3.74 -5.03
C LEU A 9 -6.39 5.05 -5.06
N CYS A 10 -7.66 4.95 -4.69
CA CYS A 10 -8.57 6.05 -4.45
C CYS A 10 -9.26 5.87 -3.09
N ARG A 11 -9.63 6.99 -2.46
CA ARG A 11 -10.44 7.02 -1.22
C ARG A 11 -11.70 7.86 -1.35
N SER A 12 -11.87 8.53 -2.50
CA SER A 12 -13.00 9.42 -2.74
C SER A 12 -14.30 8.63 -2.92
N TYR A 13 -15.42 9.31 -2.66
CA TYR A 13 -16.76 8.81 -2.91
C TYR A 13 -17.42 9.59 -4.07
N PRO A 14 -18.36 8.97 -4.81
CA PRO A 14 -18.82 7.59 -4.65
C PRO A 14 -17.81 6.56 -5.17
N ARG A 15 -17.70 5.42 -4.48
CA ARG A 15 -16.91 4.27 -4.95
C ARG A 15 -17.64 3.59 -6.11
N PRO A 16 -17.02 3.39 -7.28
CA PRO A 16 -17.62 2.63 -8.38
C PRO A 16 -17.95 1.20 -7.96
N ALA A 17 -19.06 0.64 -8.45
CA ALA A 17 -19.50 -0.71 -8.09
C ALA A 17 -18.47 -1.79 -8.45
N ALA A 18 -17.74 -1.61 -9.56
CA ALA A 18 -16.70 -2.53 -10.02
C ALA A 18 -15.34 -2.35 -9.32
N ALA A 19 -15.19 -1.36 -8.43
CA ALA A 19 -13.94 -1.12 -7.73
C ALA A 19 -13.69 -2.18 -6.65
N LEU A 20 -12.45 -2.67 -6.57
CA LEU A 20 -12.02 -3.60 -5.54
C LEU A 20 -11.55 -2.84 -4.30
N ILE A 21 -11.83 -3.38 -3.12
CA ILE A 21 -11.32 -2.86 -1.85
C ILE A 21 -9.87 -3.33 -1.67
N CYS A 22 -8.97 -2.38 -1.40
CA CYS A 22 -7.57 -2.69 -1.14
C CYS A 22 -7.40 -3.15 0.31
N ALA A 23 -6.78 -4.32 0.48
CA ALA A 23 -6.37 -4.87 1.77
C ALA A 23 -7.46 -4.89 2.87
N GLY A 24 -8.74 -4.97 2.48
CA GLY A 24 -9.89 -4.90 3.40
C GLY A 24 -10.13 -3.54 4.06
N GLY A 25 -9.39 -2.49 3.70
CA GLY A 25 -9.48 -1.16 4.32
C GLY A 25 -10.45 -0.20 3.62
N ASN A 26 -10.18 1.11 3.76
CA ASN A 26 -11.02 2.18 3.20
C ASN A 26 -10.57 2.71 1.82
N ALA A 27 -9.46 2.17 1.28
CA ALA A 27 -9.00 2.50 -0.06
C ALA A 27 -9.55 1.49 -1.07
N TRP A 28 -9.81 1.95 -2.28
CA TRP A 28 -10.31 1.14 -3.38
C TRP A 28 -9.54 1.42 -4.67
N PHE A 29 -9.60 0.51 -5.64
CA PHE A 29 -8.99 0.70 -6.95
C PHE A 29 -9.85 0.07 -8.05
N GLN A 30 -9.94 0.76 -9.18
CA GLN A 30 -10.58 0.25 -10.40
C GLN A 30 -9.53 -0.09 -11.47
N PHE A 31 -8.35 0.52 -11.39
CA PHE A 31 -7.25 0.35 -12.32
C PHE A 31 -5.99 -0.08 -11.56
N VAL A 32 -5.14 -0.82 -12.25
CA VAL A 32 -3.81 -1.20 -11.79
C VAL A 32 -2.81 -0.86 -12.89
N GLU A 33 -1.62 -0.44 -12.50
CA GLU A 33 -0.50 -0.39 -13.41
C GLU A 33 0.17 -1.77 -13.42
N LYS A 34 0.23 -2.38 -14.59
CA LYS A 34 0.94 -3.63 -14.86
C LYS A 34 2.37 -3.27 -15.27
N ILE A 35 3.33 -3.77 -14.52
CA ILE A 35 4.75 -3.43 -14.64
C ILE A 35 5.55 -4.69 -14.93
N THR A 36 6.49 -4.60 -15.86
CA THR A 36 7.48 -5.65 -16.13
C THR A 36 8.87 -5.20 -15.70
N ARG A 37 9.79 -6.15 -15.42
CA ARG A 37 11.16 -5.80 -15.01
C ARG A 37 11.97 -5.19 -16.15
N GLU A 38 11.55 -5.43 -17.37
CA GLU A 38 12.15 -4.97 -18.61
C GLU A 38 11.72 -3.52 -18.94
N GLY A 39 10.97 -2.86 -18.05
CA GLY A 39 10.60 -1.45 -18.17
C GLY A 39 9.25 -1.20 -18.84
N GLY A 40 8.47 -2.25 -19.14
CA GLY A 40 7.11 -2.09 -19.64
C GLY A 40 6.17 -1.64 -18.52
N SER A 41 5.33 -0.65 -18.81
CA SER A 41 4.26 -0.22 -17.91
C SER A 41 2.99 0.11 -18.69
N GLU A 42 1.86 -0.45 -18.28
CA GLU A 42 0.54 -0.14 -18.83
C GLU A 42 -0.52 -0.10 -17.75
N VAL A 43 -1.51 0.79 -17.89
CA VAL A 43 -2.66 0.84 -16.97
C VAL A 43 -3.78 -0.05 -17.51
N VAL A 44 -4.18 -1.03 -16.71
CA VAL A 44 -5.24 -1.99 -17.04
C VAL A 44 -6.32 -2.01 -15.97
N GLY A 45 -7.52 -2.48 -16.33
CA GLY A 45 -8.63 -2.61 -15.38
C GLY A 45 -8.35 -3.67 -14.32
N ALA A 46 -8.76 -3.44 -13.07
CA ALA A 46 -8.55 -4.36 -11.95
C ALA A 46 -9.19 -5.75 -12.16
N ASN A 47 -10.21 -5.86 -13.04
CA ASN A 47 -10.82 -7.13 -13.41
C ASN A 47 -9.93 -8.01 -14.31
N SER A 48 -8.90 -7.44 -14.93
CA SER A 48 -7.91 -8.20 -15.72
C SER A 48 -6.82 -8.85 -14.87
N LEU A 49 -6.80 -8.57 -13.56
CA LEU A 49 -5.82 -9.16 -12.65
C LEU A 49 -5.95 -10.68 -12.61
N PRO A 50 -4.82 -11.42 -12.64
CA PRO A 50 -4.81 -12.82 -12.25
C PRO A 50 -5.40 -13.00 -10.84
N SER A 51 -6.12 -14.10 -10.62
CA SER A 51 -6.82 -14.39 -9.35
C SER A 51 -5.91 -14.26 -8.12
N GLU A 52 -4.67 -14.75 -8.23
CA GLU A 52 -3.66 -14.65 -7.18
C GLU A 52 -3.31 -13.20 -6.82
N TRP A 53 -3.14 -12.35 -7.83
CA TRP A 53 -2.85 -10.93 -7.62
C TRP A 53 -4.07 -10.18 -7.08
N LYS A 54 -5.26 -10.50 -7.58
CA LYS A 54 -6.52 -9.98 -7.05
C LYS A 54 -6.61 -10.28 -5.55
N ASN A 55 -6.43 -11.54 -5.16
CA ASN A 55 -6.46 -11.96 -3.76
C ASN A 55 -5.35 -11.30 -2.92
N LYS A 56 -4.11 -11.22 -3.42
CA LYS A 56 -3.01 -10.52 -2.71
C LYS A 56 -3.32 -9.05 -2.44
N LEU A 57 -3.94 -8.35 -3.38
CA LEU A 57 -4.24 -6.92 -3.26
C LEU A 57 -5.51 -6.65 -2.44
N THR A 58 -6.47 -7.57 -2.40
CA THR A 58 -7.76 -7.36 -1.74
C THR A 58 -7.90 -8.02 -0.37
N ARG A 59 -7.11 -9.07 -0.06
CA ARG A 59 -7.26 -9.77 1.23
C ARG A 59 -7.01 -8.81 2.40
N PRO A 60 -7.82 -8.86 3.47
CA PRO A 60 -7.53 -8.13 4.71
C PRO A 60 -6.12 -8.43 5.20
N ARG A 61 -5.42 -7.41 5.72
CA ARG A 61 -4.15 -7.66 6.40
C ARG A 61 -4.42 -8.38 7.72
N PRO A 62 -3.73 -9.50 8.01
CA PRO A 62 -3.85 -10.14 9.31
C PRO A 62 -3.24 -9.26 10.40
N ASN A 63 -3.64 -9.53 11.64
CA ASN A 63 -2.97 -8.95 12.80
C ASN A 63 -1.48 -9.31 12.76
N PHE A 64 -0.63 -8.34 13.11
CA PHE A 64 0.82 -8.51 13.09
C PHE A 64 1.42 -7.92 14.36
N CYS A 65 2.24 -8.70 15.06
CA CYS A 65 2.84 -8.32 16.35
C CYS A 65 1.80 -7.81 17.38
N GLY A 66 0.62 -8.43 17.44
CA GLY A 66 -0.47 -8.01 18.34
C GLY A 66 -1.23 -6.75 17.92
N MET A 67 -0.85 -6.13 16.79
CA MET A 67 -1.53 -4.95 16.25
C MET A 67 -2.59 -5.36 15.22
N ASP A 68 -3.77 -4.75 15.34
CA ASP A 68 -4.86 -4.83 14.36
C ASP A 68 -4.59 -3.86 13.19
N PHE A 69 -4.58 -4.38 11.96
CA PHE A 69 -4.36 -3.59 10.73
C PHE A 69 -5.65 -3.26 9.97
N PHE A 70 -6.82 -3.52 10.55
CA PHE A 70 -8.10 -3.02 10.04
C PHE A 70 -8.21 -1.50 10.21
N HIS A 71 -7.58 -0.95 11.26
CA HIS A 71 -7.50 0.49 11.53
C HIS A 71 -6.10 1.04 11.23
N ALA A 72 -6.00 2.38 11.18
CA ALA A 72 -4.72 3.05 10.98
C ALA A 72 -3.86 2.94 12.25
N ASN A 73 -2.68 2.34 12.12
CA ASN A 73 -1.66 2.31 13.18
C ASN A 73 -0.63 3.42 12.94
N ILE A 74 -0.19 4.06 14.02
CA ILE A 74 0.88 5.07 13.99
C ILE A 74 2.17 4.40 14.45
N MET A 75 3.22 4.46 13.61
CA MET A 75 4.56 3.98 13.95
C MET A 75 5.47 5.18 14.20
N GLY A 76 5.96 5.31 15.43
CA GLY A 76 7.07 6.21 15.74
C GLY A 76 8.39 5.55 15.35
N ILE A 77 9.19 6.23 14.54
CA ILE A 77 10.56 5.80 14.22
C ILE A 77 11.51 6.80 14.87
N LEU A 78 12.32 6.32 15.82
CA LEU A 78 13.38 7.11 16.42
C LEU A 78 14.70 6.75 15.74
N ASN A 79 15.19 7.66 14.90
CA ASN A 79 16.54 7.57 14.35
C ASN A 79 17.48 8.34 15.28
N VAL A 80 18.45 7.64 15.88
CA VAL A 80 19.51 8.27 16.69
C VAL A 80 20.75 8.38 15.82
N THR A 81 21.01 9.57 15.27
CA THR A 81 22.33 9.95 14.76
C THR A 81 23.00 10.88 15.77
N PRO A 82 24.29 10.71 16.10
CA PRO A 82 24.96 11.54 17.11
C PRO A 82 24.97 13.05 16.82
N ASP A 83 24.66 13.46 15.59
CA ASP A 83 24.86 14.82 15.07
C ASP A 83 23.61 15.42 14.40
N SER A 84 22.39 14.98 14.76
CA SER A 84 21.19 15.54 14.08
C SER A 84 20.06 15.98 15.01
N PHE A 85 20.18 15.71 16.31
CA PHE A 85 19.26 16.22 17.32
C PHE A 85 20.01 16.41 18.63
N SER A 86 20.87 17.43 18.69
CA SER A 86 21.15 18.08 19.95
C SER A 86 20.86 19.55 19.74
N ASP A 87 20.06 20.13 20.63
CA ASP A 87 20.28 21.35 21.40
C ASP A 87 21.67 22.03 21.34
N GLY A 88 22.44 21.89 20.26
CA GLY A 88 23.80 22.40 20.11
C GLY A 88 24.81 21.79 21.09
N GLY A 89 24.52 20.64 21.69
CA GLY A 89 25.30 20.09 22.79
C GLY A 89 25.13 20.85 24.13
N ALA A 90 23.99 21.47 24.39
CA ALA A 90 23.77 22.32 25.57
C ALA A 90 23.63 21.55 26.91
N PHE A 91 23.56 20.21 26.90
CA PHE A 91 23.40 19.41 28.13
C PHE A 91 24.47 18.31 28.31
N LEU A 92 25.68 18.50 27.76
CA LEU A 92 26.86 17.65 28.06
C LEU A 92 27.70 18.21 29.20
#